data_AF-A0A3C0X0T0-F1
#
_entry.id   AF-A0A3C0X0T0-F1
#
_cell.length_a   1.000
_cell.length_b   1.000
_cell.length_c   1.000
_cell.angle_alpha   90.00
_cell.angle_beta   90.00
_cell.angle_gamma   90.00
#
_symmetry.space_group_name_H-M   'P 1'
#
loop_
_entity.id
_entity.type
_entity.pdbx_description
1 polymer ?
#
loop_
_entity_poly.entity_id
_entity_poly.type
_entity_poly.pdbx_seq_one_letter_code
_entity_poly.pdbx_strand_id
1 'polypeptide(L)' 'MGYTIAQKIIKAHMLSGEMTVGSEVALKIDQTLTQDATGTMAYLEFETMGLDRVKTERSVAYIDHNTLQSGFENA' A
#
# COMPACT_ATOMS: atom_id res chain seq x y z
N MET A 1 11.99 -16.76 24.47
CA MET A 1 12.26 -15.37 24.02
C MET A 1 10.97 -14.79 23.47
N GLY A 2 10.64 -13.54 23.81
CA GLY A 2 9.44 -12.88 23.29
C GLY A 2 9.68 -12.27 21.90
N TYR A 3 8.60 -12.01 21.17
CA TYR A 3 8.66 -11.27 19.90
C TYR A 3 8.92 -9.78 20.11
N THR A 4 9.61 -9.15 19.17
CA THR A 4 9.69 -7.68 19.06
C THR A 4 8.33 -7.09 18.68
N ILE A 5 8.16 -5.77 18.79
CA ILE A 5 6.92 -5.11 18.38
C ILE A 5 6.62 -5.30 16.89
N ALA A 6 7.63 -5.18 16.02
CA ALA A 6 7.48 -5.42 14.59
C ALA A 6 7.03 -6.86 14.30
N GLN A 7 7.65 -7.86 14.94
CA GLN A 7 7.25 -9.26 14.79
C GLN A 7 5.82 -9.51 15.28
N LYS A 8 5.39 -8.85 16.36
CA LYS A 8 4.00 -8.93 16.84
C LYS A 8 3.02 -8.35 15.81
N ILE A 9 3.34 -7.19 15.22
CA ILE A 9 2.50 -6.55 14.19
C ILE A 9 2.41 -7.42 12.95
N ILE A 10 3.54 -7.90 12.42
CA ILE A 10 3.57 -8.80 11.25
C ILE A 10 2.74 -10.05 11.55
N LYS A 11 2.97 -10.70 12.69
CA LYS A 11 2.23 -11.91 13.09
C LYS A 11 0.72 -11.67 13.21
N ALA A 12 0.29 -10.49 13.68
CA ALA A 12 -1.11 -10.14 13.80
C ALA A 12 -1.82 -9.95 12.44
N HIS A 13 -1.07 -9.66 11.37
CA HIS A 13 -1.60 -9.42 10.02
C HIS A 13 -1.19 -10.49 9.01
N MET A 14 -0.55 -11.58 9.46
CA MET A 14 -0.09 -12.66 8.59
C MET A 14 -1.25 -13.57 8.17
N LEU A 15 -1.38 -13.79 6.86
CA LEU A 15 -2.38 -14.68 6.27
C LEU A 15 -1.82 -16.09 6.03
N SER A 16 -0.56 -16.19 5.62
CA SER A 16 0.15 -17.46 5.41
C SER A 16 1.67 -17.26 5.41
N GLY A 17 2.41 -18.37 5.46
CA GLY A 17 3.88 -18.39 5.52
C GLY A 17 4.43 -18.66 6.91
N GLU A 18 5.75 -18.56 7.05
CA GLU A 18 6.47 -18.77 8.30
C GLU A 18 7.22 -17.52 8.74
N MET A 19 7.20 -17.24 10.06
CA MET A 19 7.94 -16.13 10.67
C MET A 19 9.45 -16.42 10.80
N THR A 20 10.05 -16.93 9.72
CA THR A 20 11.45 -17.30 9.56
C THR A 20 12.15 -16.24 8.71
N VAL A 21 13.28 -15.72 9.18
CA VAL A 21 14.01 -14.63 8.48
C VAL A 21 14.42 -15.09 7.07
N GLY A 22 14.16 -14.25 6.08
CA GLY A 22 14.43 -14.54 4.67
C GLY A 22 13.36 -15.37 3.97
N SER A 23 12.33 -15.82 4.68
CA SER A 23 11.17 -16.50 4.09
C SER A 23 10.09 -15.50 3.68
N GLU A 24 9.35 -15.85 2.63
CA GLU A 24 8.19 -15.08 2.18
C GLU A 24 6.99 -15.29 3.12
N VAL A 25 6.21 -14.23 3.32
CA VAL A 25 4.96 -14.26 4.08
C VAL A 25 3.89 -13.47 3.33
N ALA A 26 2.65 -13.95 3.40
CA ALA A 26 1.51 -13.18 2.93
C ALA A 26 0.95 -12.34 4.08
N LEU A 27 0.82 -11.03 3.86
CA LEU A 27 0.26 -10.11 4.84
C LEU A 27 -1.05 -9.53 4.35
N LYS A 28 -2.01 -9.38 5.25
CA LYS A 28 -3.16 -8.51 5.06
C LYS A 28 -2.66 -7.06 5.15
N ILE A 29 -2.91 -6.30 4.10
CA ILE A 29 -2.64 -4.86 4.10
C ILE A 29 -3.92 -4.15 4.52
N ASP A 30 -3.91 -3.51 5.68
CA ASP A 30 -5.11 -2.81 6.16
C ASP A 30 -5.28 -1.46 5.47
N GLN A 31 -4.16 -0.79 5.14
CA GLN A 31 -4.16 0.55 4.57
C GLN A 31 -3.16 0.70 3.42
N THR A 32 -3.55 1.47 2.40
CA THR A 32 -2.61 1.98 1.40
C THR A 32 -2.52 3.51 1.44
N LEU A 33 -1.31 4.01 1.22
CA LEU A 33 -1.03 5.42 1.11
C LEU A 33 -0.31 5.65 -0.23
N THR A 34 -0.85 6.54 -1.03
CA THR A 34 -0.26 7.00 -2.29
C THR A 34 -0.02 8.50 -2.21
N GLN A 35 0.84 8.99 -3.07
CA GLN A 35 1.15 10.41 -3.22
C GLN A 35 1.06 10.78 -4.70
N ASP A 36 0.77 12.03 -5.02
CA ASP A 36 0.45 12.54 -6.36
C ASP A 36 1.50 12.28 -7.45
N ALA A 37 2.79 12.16 -7.10
CA ALA A 37 3.86 11.82 -8.05
C ALA A 37 4.00 10.32 -8.36
N THR A 38 3.54 9.40 -7.50
CA THR A 38 3.58 7.93 -7.77
C THR A 38 2.20 7.29 -7.85
N GLY A 39 1.17 7.99 -7.41
CA GLY A 39 -0.20 7.51 -7.33
C GLY A 39 -0.77 7.23 -8.73
N THR A 40 -0.52 8.12 -9.69
CA THR A 40 -1.02 7.98 -11.07
C THR A 40 -0.67 6.62 -11.68
N MET A 41 0.61 6.23 -11.64
CA MET A 41 1.01 4.92 -12.17
C MET A 41 0.40 3.77 -11.36
N ALA A 42 0.35 3.87 -10.03
CA ALA A 42 -0.29 2.84 -9.21
C ALA A 42 -1.78 2.65 -9.54
N TYR A 43 -2.50 3.73 -9.88
CA TYR A 43 -3.91 3.67 -10.25
C TYR A 43 -4.12 3.10 -11.65
N LEU A 44 -3.29 3.47 -12.64
CA LEU A 44 -3.36 2.89 -13.98
C LEU A 44 -3.11 1.37 -13.98
N GLU A 45 -2.14 0.93 -13.17
CA GLU A 45 -1.91 -0.50 -12.97
C GLU A 45 -3.11 -1.17 -12.27
N PHE A 46 -3.69 -0.53 -11.25
CA PHE A 46 -4.88 -1.02 -10.57
C PHE A 46 -6.10 -1.13 -11.51
N GLU A 47 -6.33 -0.14 -12.38
CA GLU A 47 -7.38 -0.17 -13.40
C GLU A 47 -7.18 -1.34 -14.37
N THR A 48 -5.94 -1.59 -14.77
CA THR A 48 -5.58 -2.70 -15.67
C THR A 48 -5.86 -4.07 -15.04
N MET A 49 -5.87 -4.18 -13.71
CA MET A 49 -6.25 -5.42 -13.00
C MET A 49 -7.74 -5.75 -13.13
N GLY A 50 -8.58 -4.82 -13.59
CA GLY A 50 -10.02 -5.04 -13.80
C GLY A 50 -10.81 -5.24 -12.50
N LEU A 51 -10.40 -4.57 -11.42
CA LEU A 51 -11.06 -4.62 -10.12
C LEU A 51 -11.89 -3.36 -9.89
N ASP A 52 -13.15 -3.52 -9.47
CA ASP A 52 -14.07 -2.38 -9.27
C ASP A 52 -13.66 -1.47 -8.10
N ARG A 53 -12.95 -2.01 -7.09
CA ARG A 53 -12.57 -1.29 -5.88
C ARG A 53 -11.35 -1.89 -5.20
N VAL A 54 -10.61 -1.03 -4.51
CA VAL A 54 -9.56 -1.46 -3.58
C VAL A 54 -10.15 -2.37 -2.49
N LYS A 55 -9.32 -3.32 -2.03
CA LYS A 55 -9.70 -4.33 -1.02
C LYS A 55 -9.16 -4.05 0.38
N THR A 56 -8.34 -3.01 0.53
CA THR A 56 -7.89 -2.50 1.83
C THR A 56 -9.04 -1.84 2.59
N GLU A 57 -8.91 -1.72 3.91
CA GLU A 57 -9.90 -1.06 4.75
C GLU A 57 -9.91 0.45 4.55
N ARG A 58 -8.74 1.02 4.23
CA ARG A 58 -8.57 2.43 3.93
C ARG A 58 -7.52 2.63 2.85
N SER A 59 -7.80 3.53 1.91
CA SER A 59 -6.84 4.01 0.93
C SER A 59 -6.87 5.53 0.91
N VAL A 60 -5.71 6.16 1.05
CA VAL A 60 -5.56 7.62 1.11
C VAL A 60 -4.56 8.07 0.07
N ALA A 61 -4.94 9.07 -0.72
CA ALA A 61 -4.06 9.76 -1.63
C ALA A 61 -3.69 11.13 -1.03
N TYR A 62 -2.40 11.37 -0.84
CA TYR A 62 -1.87 12.67 -0.46
C TYR A 62 -1.53 13.46 -1.72
N ILE A 63 -2.02 14.70 -1.78
CA ILE A 63 -1.78 15.63 -2.89
C ILE A 63 -0.97 16.80 -2.32
N ASP A 64 0.34 16.64 -2.27
CA ASP A 64 1.25 17.59 -1.64
C ASP A 64 2.49 17.90 -2.50
N HIS A 65 2.85 17.05 -3.47
CA HIS A 65 4.03 17.28 -4.32
C HIS A 65 3.73 18.18 -5.52
N ASN A 66 2.50 18.18 -6.03
CA ASN A 66 2.06 18.93 -7.21
C ASN A 66 1.20 20.16 -6.87
N THR A 67 1.34 20.69 -5.65
CA THR A 67 0.54 21.84 -5.17
C THR A 67 0.64 23.07 -6.08
N LEU A 68 1.78 23.28 -6.75
CA LEU A 68 1.95 24.30 -7.79
C LEU A 68 1.66 23.68 -9.16
N GLN A 69 0.40 23.73 -9.55
CA GLN A 69 -0.06 23.31 -10.87
C GLN A 69 0.56 24.21 -11.96
N SER A 70 1.63 23.74 -12.59
CA SER A 70 2.38 24.48 -13.62
C SER A 70 2.02 24.06 -15.05
N GLY A 71 1.14 23.05 -15.22
CA GLY A 71 0.73 22.47 -16.50
C GLY A 71 -0.58 21.68 -16.38
N PHE A 72 -1.14 21.24 -17.50
CA PHE A 72 -2.41 20.48 -17.53
C PHE A 72 -2.24 19.03 -17.08
N GLU A 73 -1.00 18.53 -17.12
CA GLU A 73 -0.63 17.19 -16.70
C GLU A 73 -0.83 16.96 -15.19
N ASN A 74 -0.91 18.07 -14.44
CA ASN A 74 -1.16 18.12 -12.99
C ASN A 74 -2.49 18.83 -12.65
N ALA A 75 -3.43 18.92 -13.62
CA ALA A 75 -4.75 19.56 -13.45
C ALA A 75 -5.83 18.63 -12.90
#